data_AF-A0A436GIP9-F1
#
_entry.id   AF-A0A436GIP9-F1
#
_cell.length_a   1.000
_cell.length_b   1.000
_cell.length_c   1.000
_cell.angle_alpha   90.00
_cell.angle_beta   90.00
_cell.angle_gamma   90.00
#
_symmetry.space_group_name_H-M   'P 1'
#
loop_
_entity.id
_entity.type
_entity.pdbx_description
1 polymer ?
#
loop_
_entity_poly.entity_id
_entity_poly.type
_entity_poly.pdbx_seq_one_letter_code
_entity_poly.pdbx_strand_id
1 'polypeptide(L)'
;MGAASLSRKHFEPRRISMALDIVAQDIIIDETIGFTDDDINPAIPPYDTNPTVQYLLSLDDPDGLTSPEVAFQANFVEASASAGETITSVVLSQNLAGTPFSTTVGVNSGIQTVDGNYVWLFQDLTHPNVVIGVIGTSDAGTEPAETGPLAFSFALINTSNTNADLYTVQYVPLFHPDETNPDDRINLEDAVFASVAGTSVVSFLGEDAAPGNNDFYLINSPDDASKQLLVIGLNGGTANVSEKGFGVNNQSINPGETLQVDFVTGGDLAAGDASEIQYDSHLETVTRAGFTINQITPSTPTDRVDVSIAAFNNTGNDQGTDFFDGTATNLVNITSLTLTGESGFASTIIANGTYATGSGNVTVSGLGTGIVTITGLDNVTTVDVITSSPMDRLQVSSVDSNEGLDISEFHFSTTNTNAHSEEVGSFINFDDDGPAVTADGTVSPLITDDTDIPDTASASFAPVFSVDAGADGLDGVTYALDVKSPGVDSGLDDTLSGDNILLRLNASGEVEGYLANATGTVAFLISVDENTGEVTLTQNSSVVHN
;
A
#
# COMPACT_ATOMS: atom_id res chain seq x y z
N MET A 1 23.77 -57.54 19.84
CA MET A 1 22.74 -56.59 20.32
C MET A 1 23.38 -55.21 20.30
N GLY A 2 23.13 -54.44 19.24
CA GLY A 2 23.69 -53.10 19.06
C GLY A 2 22.79 -52.07 19.75
N ALA A 3 23.37 -51.26 20.62
CA ALA A 3 22.70 -50.12 21.24
C ALA A 3 22.81 -48.91 20.31
N ALA A 4 21.68 -48.42 19.81
CA ALA A 4 21.59 -47.17 19.08
C ALA A 4 21.51 -46.00 20.07
N SER A 5 22.42 -45.03 19.91
CA SER A 5 22.39 -43.75 20.61
C SER A 5 21.48 -42.80 19.84
N LEU A 6 20.45 -42.26 20.51
CA LEU A 6 19.60 -41.20 19.99
C LEU A 6 20.19 -39.85 20.43
N SER A 7 20.73 -39.08 19.48
CA SER A 7 21.11 -37.68 19.66
C SER A 7 19.87 -36.80 19.53
N ARG A 8 19.60 -36.01 20.55
CA ARG A 8 18.52 -35.00 20.58
C ARG A 8 19.04 -33.78 19.80
N LYS A 9 18.58 -33.59 18.55
CA LYS A 9 18.77 -32.31 17.87
C LYS A 9 18.07 -31.22 18.68
N HIS A 10 18.85 -30.27 19.17
CA HIS A 10 18.37 -28.99 19.63
C HIS A 10 17.66 -28.33 18.44
N PHE A 11 16.34 -28.21 18.52
CA PHE A 11 15.59 -27.35 17.62
C PHE A 11 15.83 -25.95 18.17
N GLU A 12 16.66 -25.15 17.48
CA GLU A 12 16.54 -23.71 17.65
C GLU A 12 15.11 -23.33 17.26
N PRO A 13 14.39 -22.53 18.05
CA PRO A 13 13.16 -21.93 17.57
C PRO A 13 13.55 -21.12 16.33
N ARG A 14 12.96 -21.49 15.20
CA ARG A 14 12.95 -20.67 13.99
C ARG A 14 12.55 -19.27 14.45
N ARG A 15 13.48 -18.32 14.47
CA ARG A 15 13.15 -16.89 14.59
C ARG A 15 12.10 -16.67 13.50
N ILE A 16 10.85 -16.46 13.90
CA ILE A 16 9.85 -15.91 13.00
C ILE A 16 10.51 -14.61 12.55
N SER A 17 10.77 -14.47 11.26
CA SER A 17 11.20 -13.19 10.72
C SER A 17 10.04 -12.24 11.00
N MET A 18 10.15 -11.48 12.08
CA MET A 18 9.27 -10.36 12.38
C MET A 18 9.74 -9.26 11.41
N ALA A 19 8.89 -8.92 10.46
CA ALA A 19 9.13 -7.92 9.44
C ALA A 19 7.88 -7.06 9.34
N LEU A 20 8.04 -5.81 8.93
CA LEU A 20 6.92 -5.01 8.42
C LEU A 20 6.19 -5.83 7.35
N ASP A 21 4.87 -5.79 7.37
CA ASP A 21 4.00 -6.54 6.46
C ASP A 21 2.90 -5.62 5.95
N ILE A 22 2.47 -5.83 4.72
CA ILE A 22 1.37 -5.11 4.06
C ILE A 22 0.41 -6.16 3.51
N VAL A 23 -0.85 -6.08 3.93
CA VAL A 23 -1.93 -6.85 3.33
C VAL A 23 -2.81 -5.89 2.55
N ALA A 24 -3.08 -6.24 1.28
CA ALA A 24 -4.02 -5.55 0.42
C ALA A 24 -5.34 -6.32 0.29
N GLN A 25 -6.43 -5.60 0.08
CA GLN A 25 -7.74 -6.16 -0.25
C GLN A 25 -8.13 -5.76 -1.67
N ASP A 26 -8.89 -6.60 -2.36
CA ASP A 26 -9.40 -6.26 -3.69
C ASP A 26 -10.32 -5.02 -3.62
N ILE A 27 -10.17 -4.19 -4.65
CA ILE A 27 -11.15 -3.19 -5.06
C ILE A 27 -11.45 -3.45 -6.54
N ILE A 28 -12.72 -3.40 -6.90
CA ILE A 28 -13.20 -3.62 -8.26
C ILE A 28 -14.00 -2.39 -8.67
N ILE A 29 -13.67 -1.83 -9.83
CA ILE A 29 -14.55 -0.92 -10.56
C ILE A 29 -15.23 -1.75 -11.63
N ASP A 30 -16.55 -1.71 -11.68
CA ASP A 30 -17.36 -2.40 -12.67
C ASP A 30 -17.91 -1.36 -13.66
N GLU A 31 -17.70 -1.56 -14.97
CA GLU A 31 -18.26 -0.68 -15.99
C GLU A 31 -19.77 -0.89 -16.19
N THR A 32 -20.36 -1.93 -15.57
CA THR A 32 -21.74 -2.34 -15.81
C THR A 32 -22.76 -1.29 -15.39
N ILE A 33 -23.77 -1.07 -16.24
CA ILE A 33 -24.86 -0.14 -15.96
C ILE A 33 -25.61 -0.50 -14.67
N GLY A 34 -25.40 0.26 -13.60
CA GLY A 34 -26.18 0.16 -12.38
C GLY A 34 -25.39 0.44 -11.11
N PHE A 35 -25.81 -0.21 -10.02
CA PHE A 35 -24.97 -0.39 -8.84
C PHE A 35 -24.83 -1.91 -8.69
N THR A 36 -24.12 -2.51 -9.61
CA THR A 36 -23.74 -3.92 -9.53
C THR A 36 -22.47 -4.03 -8.68
N ASP A 37 -22.30 -5.18 -8.05
CA ASP A 37 -21.14 -5.51 -7.23
C ASP A 37 -20.63 -4.43 -6.22
N ASP A 38 -19.36 -4.02 -6.36
CA ASP A 38 -18.58 -3.15 -5.46
C ASP A 38 -18.73 -1.65 -5.78
N ASP A 39 -19.57 -1.29 -6.77
CA ASP A 39 -19.82 0.09 -7.17
C ASP A 39 -20.50 0.91 -6.08
N ILE A 40 -20.13 2.18 -6.04
CA ILE A 40 -20.64 3.12 -5.06
C ILE A 40 -21.43 4.20 -5.75
N ASN A 41 -22.66 4.40 -5.27
CA ASN A 41 -23.44 5.57 -5.62
C ASN A 41 -22.85 6.84 -4.96
N PRO A 42 -22.20 7.76 -5.71
CA PRO A 42 -21.58 8.93 -5.13
C PRO A 42 -22.59 10.00 -4.71
N ALA A 43 -23.88 9.84 -5.04
CA ALA A 43 -24.95 10.78 -4.70
C ALA A 43 -25.66 10.45 -3.38
N ILE A 44 -25.24 9.41 -2.65
CA ILE A 44 -25.81 9.04 -1.35
C ILE A 44 -24.76 9.11 -0.21
N PRO A 45 -25.19 9.40 1.05
CA PRO A 45 -24.30 9.35 2.20
C PRO A 45 -23.66 7.97 2.41
N PRO A 46 -22.39 7.89 2.83
CA PRO A 46 -21.50 9.01 3.22
C PRO A 46 -20.72 9.67 2.06
N TYR A 47 -20.91 9.22 0.82
CA TYR A 47 -20.07 9.59 -0.34
C TYR A 47 -20.48 10.92 -0.98
N ASP A 48 -21.76 11.28 -0.87
CA ASP A 48 -22.33 12.58 -1.31
C ASP A 48 -21.62 13.81 -0.71
N THR A 49 -20.91 13.62 0.39
CA THR A 49 -20.19 14.65 1.13
C THR A 49 -18.73 14.29 1.39
N ASN A 50 -18.24 13.15 0.88
CA ASN A 50 -16.86 12.72 1.05
C ASN A 50 -15.93 13.58 0.18
N PRO A 51 -15.02 14.37 0.76
CA PRO A 51 -14.20 15.31 0.00
C PRO A 51 -13.24 14.62 -0.98
N THR A 52 -12.79 13.39 -0.68
CA THR A 52 -11.94 12.60 -1.59
C THR A 52 -12.71 12.24 -2.84
N VAL A 53 -13.89 11.64 -2.70
CA VAL A 53 -14.74 11.25 -3.84
C VAL A 53 -15.14 12.46 -4.68
N GLN A 54 -15.57 13.55 -4.03
CA GLN A 54 -15.94 14.78 -4.74
C GLN A 54 -14.75 15.41 -5.48
N TYR A 55 -13.53 15.27 -4.94
CA TYR A 55 -12.33 15.72 -5.62
C TYR A 55 -12.00 14.85 -6.85
N LEU A 56 -11.99 13.51 -6.70
CA LEU A 56 -11.73 12.62 -7.83
C LEU A 56 -12.76 12.80 -8.95
N LEU A 57 -14.04 12.92 -8.62
CA LEU A 57 -15.10 13.21 -9.61
C LEU A 57 -14.91 14.58 -10.30
N SER A 58 -14.25 15.54 -9.64
CA SER A 58 -13.99 16.85 -10.25
C SER A 58 -12.85 16.86 -11.27
N LEU A 59 -12.09 15.76 -11.36
CA LEU A 59 -11.02 15.58 -12.34
C LEU A 59 -11.54 15.07 -13.69
N ASP A 60 -12.80 14.63 -13.75
CA ASP A 60 -13.41 14.13 -14.98
C ASP A 60 -13.48 15.20 -16.07
N ASP A 61 -13.18 14.79 -17.30
CA ASP A 61 -13.24 15.66 -18.46
C ASP A 61 -14.65 15.59 -19.12
N PRO A 62 -15.12 16.66 -19.79
CA PRO A 62 -16.46 16.67 -20.40
C PRO A 62 -16.72 15.61 -21.47
N ASP A 63 -15.66 15.00 -22.01
CA ASP A 63 -15.70 13.96 -23.05
C ASP A 63 -15.58 12.53 -22.46
N GLY A 64 -15.59 12.39 -21.12
CA GLY A 64 -15.58 11.11 -20.41
C GLY A 64 -16.92 10.37 -20.44
N LEU A 65 -17.03 9.34 -19.58
CA LEU A 65 -18.24 8.55 -19.38
C LEU A 65 -19.41 9.45 -18.97
N THR A 66 -20.62 9.06 -19.37
CA THR A 66 -21.84 9.83 -19.00
C THR A 66 -22.09 9.86 -17.49
N SER A 67 -21.55 8.86 -16.78
CA SER A 67 -21.39 8.80 -15.34
C SER A 67 -20.04 8.13 -15.06
N PRO A 68 -19.08 8.79 -14.41
CA PRO A 68 -17.86 8.13 -13.96
C PRO A 68 -18.16 7.03 -12.95
N GLU A 69 -17.47 5.89 -13.08
CA GLU A 69 -17.63 4.76 -12.16
C GLU A 69 -16.76 4.93 -10.93
N VAL A 70 -17.29 4.58 -9.76
CA VAL A 70 -16.69 4.88 -8.46
C VAL A 70 -16.68 3.64 -7.58
N ALA A 71 -15.50 3.27 -7.09
CA ALA A 71 -15.35 2.22 -6.09
C ALA A 71 -14.58 2.73 -4.86
N PHE A 72 -14.81 2.08 -3.71
CA PHE A 72 -14.04 2.32 -2.50
C PHE A 72 -13.89 1.06 -1.66
N GLN A 73 -12.69 0.91 -1.12
CA GLN A 73 -12.33 -0.19 -0.24
C GLN A 73 -11.77 0.33 1.08
N ALA A 74 -12.48 0.02 2.16
CA ALA A 74 -12.06 0.35 3.51
C ALA A 74 -10.91 -0.57 3.95
N ASN A 75 -9.88 0.01 4.58
CA ASN A 75 -8.64 -0.70 4.91
C ASN A 75 -8.06 -1.46 3.71
N PHE A 76 -8.11 -0.86 2.52
CA PHE A 76 -7.48 -1.41 1.31
C PHE A 76 -6.04 -1.87 1.61
N VAL A 77 -5.27 -1.08 2.36
CA VAL A 77 -3.99 -1.51 2.93
C VAL A 77 -4.06 -1.59 4.45
N GLU A 78 -3.61 -2.71 4.99
CA GLU A 78 -3.31 -2.91 6.41
C GLU A 78 -1.82 -3.24 6.58
N ALA A 79 -1.09 -2.37 7.28
CA ALA A 79 0.31 -2.50 7.60
C ALA A 79 0.52 -2.92 9.05
N SER A 80 1.50 -3.79 9.31
CA SER A 80 1.87 -4.19 10.67
C SER A 80 3.35 -3.96 10.95
N ALA A 81 3.68 -3.69 12.21
CA ALA A 81 5.03 -3.38 12.67
C ALA A 81 5.46 -4.34 13.78
N SER A 82 6.76 -4.64 13.84
CA SER A 82 7.33 -5.44 14.93
C SER A 82 7.55 -4.61 16.20
N ALA A 83 7.89 -5.27 17.31
CA ALA A 83 8.31 -4.58 18.51
C ALA A 83 9.58 -3.75 18.23
N GLY A 84 9.56 -2.46 18.60
CA GLY A 84 10.66 -1.52 18.33
C GLY A 84 10.54 -0.76 17.00
N GLU A 85 9.54 -1.08 16.18
CA GLU A 85 9.18 -0.34 14.98
C GLU A 85 7.90 0.47 15.21
N THR A 86 7.75 1.58 14.49
CA THR A 86 6.55 2.40 14.51
C THR A 86 6.29 2.87 13.09
N ILE A 87 5.16 2.46 12.52
CA ILE A 87 4.70 2.99 11.24
C ILE A 87 4.18 4.41 11.47
N THR A 88 4.57 5.32 10.60
CA THR A 88 4.11 6.71 10.59
C THR A 88 3.15 7.01 9.45
N SER A 89 3.24 6.28 8.33
CA SER A 89 2.32 6.43 7.20
C SER A 89 2.44 5.27 6.21
N VAL A 90 1.35 5.02 5.49
CA VAL A 90 1.34 4.22 4.24
C VAL A 90 1.15 5.17 3.06
N VAL A 91 1.93 5.00 2.00
CA VAL A 91 1.81 5.79 0.75
C VAL A 91 1.86 4.88 -0.47
N LEU A 92 1.32 5.34 -1.59
CA LEU A 92 1.52 4.66 -2.87
C LEU A 92 2.88 5.02 -3.47
N SER A 93 3.46 4.07 -4.18
CA SER A 93 4.76 4.15 -4.83
C SER A 93 4.74 3.40 -6.15
N GLN A 94 5.66 3.75 -7.04
CA GLN A 94 5.72 3.21 -8.40
C GLN A 94 6.60 1.95 -8.54
N ASN A 95 7.21 1.47 -7.44
CA ASN A 95 8.06 0.28 -7.42
C ASN A 95 8.33 -0.23 -5.99
N LEU A 96 8.86 -1.45 -5.88
CA LEU A 96 9.33 -2.07 -4.63
C LEU A 96 10.41 -1.28 -3.88
N ALA A 97 11.11 -0.35 -4.53
CA ALA A 97 12.06 0.53 -3.86
C ALA A 97 11.38 1.72 -3.17
N GLY A 98 10.03 1.76 -3.14
CA GLY A 98 9.24 2.78 -2.47
C GLY A 98 9.40 4.16 -3.10
N THR A 99 9.75 4.21 -4.39
CA THR A 99 9.90 5.48 -5.10
C THR A 99 8.51 6.11 -5.25
N PRO A 100 8.28 7.33 -4.76
CA PRO A 100 6.98 7.99 -4.93
C PRO A 100 6.67 8.21 -6.42
N PHE A 101 5.38 8.22 -6.77
CA PHE A 101 4.95 8.74 -8.06
C PHE A 101 5.39 10.21 -8.20
N SER A 102 5.79 10.60 -9.41
CA SER A 102 6.22 11.96 -9.71
C SER A 102 5.08 12.78 -10.28
N THR A 103 5.09 14.09 -10.00
CA THR A 103 4.16 15.06 -10.59
C THR A 103 4.52 15.47 -12.02
N THR A 104 5.67 15.01 -12.54
CA THR A 104 6.24 15.46 -13.84
C THR A 104 6.88 14.35 -14.67
N VAL A 105 6.99 13.13 -14.12
CA VAL A 105 7.59 11.98 -14.80
C VAL A 105 6.68 10.78 -14.55
N GLY A 106 5.90 10.42 -15.55
CA GLY A 106 4.92 9.35 -15.44
C GLY A 106 5.55 7.97 -15.54
N VAL A 107 4.78 6.96 -15.10
CA VAL A 107 5.08 5.54 -15.32
C VAL A 107 3.94 4.92 -16.12
N ASN A 108 4.24 4.28 -17.24
CA ASN A 108 3.22 3.60 -18.05
C ASN A 108 2.60 2.45 -17.24
N SER A 109 1.27 2.41 -17.10
CA SER A 109 0.57 1.35 -16.36
C SER A 109 0.43 0.06 -17.16
N GLY A 110 0.60 0.11 -18.48
CA GLY A 110 0.29 -0.99 -19.40
C GLY A 110 -1.18 -1.06 -19.81
N ILE A 111 -2.08 -0.36 -19.11
CA ILE A 111 -3.49 -0.24 -19.46
C ILE A 111 -3.64 0.66 -20.69
N GLN A 112 -4.58 0.30 -21.57
CA GLN A 112 -4.98 1.11 -22.72
C GLN A 112 -6.44 1.53 -22.58
N THR A 113 -6.78 2.68 -23.16
CA THR A 113 -8.17 3.05 -23.46
C THR A 113 -8.65 2.30 -24.71
N VAL A 114 -9.96 2.22 -24.92
CA VAL A 114 -10.57 1.52 -26.09
C VAL A 114 -10.10 2.03 -27.45
N ASP A 115 -9.62 3.28 -27.54
CA ASP A 115 -9.04 3.85 -28.75
C ASP A 115 -7.53 3.52 -28.94
N GLY A 116 -6.98 2.69 -28.05
CA GLY A 116 -5.64 2.13 -28.12
C GLY A 116 -4.52 2.99 -27.54
N ASN A 117 -4.84 4.06 -26.79
CA ASN A 117 -3.85 4.91 -26.15
C ASN A 117 -3.43 4.39 -24.78
N TYR A 118 -2.14 4.40 -24.46
CA TYR A 118 -1.63 3.95 -23.17
C TYR A 118 -1.88 4.96 -22.06
N VAL A 119 -2.20 4.46 -20.86
CA VAL A 119 -2.39 5.28 -19.66
C VAL A 119 -1.09 5.35 -18.85
N TRP A 120 -0.75 6.54 -18.37
CA TRP A 120 0.45 6.80 -17.58
C TRP A 120 0.10 7.35 -16.20
N LEU A 121 0.73 6.81 -15.16
CA LEU A 121 0.48 7.16 -13.76
C LEU A 121 1.37 8.32 -13.31
N PHE A 122 0.75 9.35 -12.75
CA PHE A 122 1.41 10.50 -12.13
C PHE A 122 0.86 10.75 -10.73
N GLN A 123 1.65 11.40 -9.87
CA GLN A 123 1.11 12.01 -8.65
C GLN A 123 0.34 13.28 -9.02
N ASP A 124 -0.84 13.49 -8.41
CA ASP A 124 -1.56 14.75 -8.58
C ASP A 124 -0.75 15.95 -8.06
N LEU A 125 -0.80 17.07 -8.77
CA LEU A 125 -0.04 18.28 -8.47
C LEU A 125 -0.42 18.94 -7.14
N THR A 126 -1.62 18.70 -6.66
CA THR A 126 -2.22 19.37 -5.50
C THR A 126 -2.50 18.43 -4.33
N HIS A 127 -2.61 17.12 -4.58
CA HIS A 127 -2.93 16.09 -3.60
C HIS A 127 -1.92 14.94 -3.67
N PRO A 128 -0.91 14.91 -2.78
CA PRO A 128 0.18 13.92 -2.84
C PRO A 128 -0.26 12.46 -2.61
N ASN A 129 -1.48 12.27 -2.10
CA ASN A 129 -2.11 10.98 -1.86
C ASN A 129 -2.96 10.48 -3.04
N VAL A 130 -3.03 11.25 -4.13
CA VAL A 130 -3.80 10.93 -5.34
C VAL A 130 -2.83 10.59 -6.47
N VAL A 131 -3.13 9.50 -7.17
CA VAL A 131 -2.48 9.10 -8.41
C VAL A 131 -3.50 9.24 -9.54
N ILE A 132 -3.08 9.85 -10.65
CA ILE A 132 -3.90 10.07 -11.84
C ILE A 132 -3.35 9.24 -13.00
N GLY A 133 -4.25 8.59 -13.75
CA GLY A 133 -3.94 7.88 -14.98
C GLY A 133 -4.20 8.79 -16.18
N VAL A 134 -3.16 9.37 -16.75
CA VAL A 134 -3.23 10.30 -17.88
C VAL A 134 -3.18 9.54 -19.20
N ILE A 135 -4.11 9.82 -20.10
CA ILE A 135 -4.19 9.20 -21.43
C ILE A 135 -3.05 9.75 -22.31
N GLY A 136 -2.25 8.83 -22.82
CA GLY A 136 -1.13 9.09 -23.70
C GLY A 136 -1.44 8.90 -25.17
N THR A 137 -0.53 8.21 -25.85
CA THR A 137 -0.66 7.87 -27.27
C THR A 137 -0.63 6.35 -27.43
N SER A 138 -0.87 5.85 -28.64
CA SER A 138 -0.70 4.43 -28.96
C SER A 138 0.75 3.93 -28.93
N ASP A 139 1.74 4.80 -28.73
CA ASP A 139 3.12 4.41 -28.46
C ASP A 139 3.39 4.35 -26.95
N ALA A 140 3.57 3.12 -26.44
CA ALA A 140 3.87 2.84 -25.03
C ALA A 140 5.15 3.51 -24.50
N GLY A 141 6.05 3.97 -25.38
CA GLY A 141 7.29 4.67 -25.01
C GLY A 141 7.17 6.19 -24.97
N THR A 142 6.02 6.76 -25.35
CA THR A 142 5.81 8.21 -25.42
C THR A 142 4.96 8.69 -24.25
N GLU A 143 5.60 9.30 -23.26
CA GLU A 143 4.97 9.88 -22.08
C GLU A 143 4.08 11.10 -22.46
N PRO A 144 2.84 11.20 -21.93
CA PRO A 144 1.98 12.37 -22.10
C PRO A 144 2.41 13.56 -21.25
N ALA A 145 1.78 14.72 -21.50
CA ALA A 145 1.82 15.82 -20.54
C ALA A 145 0.91 15.50 -19.35
N GLU A 146 1.36 15.77 -18.13
CA GLU A 146 0.68 15.47 -16.86
C GLU A 146 -0.69 16.15 -16.69
N THR A 147 -0.98 17.17 -17.51
CA THR A 147 -2.28 17.87 -17.55
C THR A 147 -3.19 17.36 -18.67
N GLY A 148 -2.89 16.19 -19.24
CA GLY A 148 -3.69 15.57 -20.28
C GLY A 148 -5.02 15.03 -19.74
N PRO A 149 -5.90 14.55 -20.64
CA PRO A 149 -7.15 13.91 -20.25
C PRO A 149 -6.87 12.65 -19.43
N LEU A 150 -7.76 12.32 -18.50
CA LEU A 150 -7.59 11.21 -17.56
C LEU A 150 -8.43 10.00 -17.94
N ALA A 151 -7.90 8.81 -17.71
CA ALA A 151 -8.64 7.55 -17.84
C ALA A 151 -9.24 7.10 -16.51
N PHE A 152 -8.48 7.24 -15.42
CA PHE A 152 -8.91 6.93 -14.05
C PHE A 152 -8.07 7.70 -13.04
N SER A 153 -8.47 7.70 -11.79
CA SER A 153 -7.64 8.16 -10.66
C SER A 153 -7.94 7.36 -9.39
N PHE A 154 -6.97 7.31 -8.47
CA PHE A 154 -7.18 6.69 -7.17
C PHE A 154 -6.46 7.45 -6.05
N ALA A 155 -7.04 7.40 -4.85
CA ALA A 155 -6.57 8.09 -3.67
C ALA A 155 -6.44 7.14 -2.48
N LEU A 156 -5.23 7.05 -1.92
CA LEU A 156 -4.97 6.28 -0.70
C LEU A 156 -5.05 7.19 0.53
N ILE A 157 -6.06 6.98 1.38
CA ILE A 157 -6.35 7.82 2.54
C ILE A 157 -6.04 7.06 3.84
N ASN A 158 -5.00 7.48 4.55
CA ASN A 158 -4.67 6.92 5.86
C ASN A 158 -5.78 7.25 6.88
N THR A 159 -6.45 6.23 7.40
CA THR A 159 -7.41 6.34 8.51
C THR A 159 -6.74 6.15 9.87
N SER A 160 -5.58 5.50 9.87
CA SER A 160 -4.62 5.44 10.97
C SER A 160 -3.20 5.28 10.42
N ASN A 161 -2.19 5.15 11.27
CA ASN A 161 -0.83 4.88 10.80
C ASN A 161 -0.68 3.50 10.14
N THR A 162 -1.57 2.56 10.44
CA THR A 162 -1.49 1.17 9.95
C THR A 162 -2.53 0.86 8.88
N ASN A 163 -3.57 1.69 8.73
CA ASN A 163 -4.68 1.38 7.85
C ASN A 163 -4.94 2.54 6.89
N ALA A 164 -5.13 2.21 5.62
CA ALA A 164 -5.49 3.17 4.59
C ALA A 164 -6.63 2.66 3.72
N ASP A 165 -7.59 3.54 3.45
CA ASP A 165 -8.70 3.29 2.54
C ASP A 165 -8.29 3.69 1.11
N LEU A 166 -8.81 2.99 0.10
CA LEU A 166 -8.61 3.35 -1.30
C LEU A 166 -9.95 3.80 -1.90
N TYR A 167 -9.91 4.92 -2.62
CA TYR A 167 -11.00 5.41 -3.46
C TYR A 167 -10.49 5.43 -4.89
N THR A 168 -11.32 5.03 -5.84
CA THR A 168 -10.96 5.02 -7.25
C THR A 168 -12.13 5.51 -8.10
N VAL A 169 -11.82 6.19 -9.20
CA VAL A 169 -12.80 6.68 -10.17
C VAL A 169 -12.27 6.40 -11.57
N GLN A 170 -13.12 5.84 -12.42
CA GLN A 170 -12.86 5.67 -13.84
C GLN A 170 -13.65 6.70 -14.66
N TYR A 171 -12.99 7.29 -15.66
CA TYR A 171 -13.52 8.40 -16.46
C TYR A 171 -13.79 8.02 -17.91
N VAL A 172 -13.16 6.98 -18.44
CA VAL A 172 -13.33 6.54 -19.83
C VAL A 172 -13.34 5.02 -19.90
N PRO A 173 -13.94 4.40 -20.94
CA PRO A 173 -13.86 2.96 -21.15
C PRO A 173 -12.41 2.50 -21.34
N LEU A 174 -12.05 1.40 -20.69
CA LEU A 174 -10.73 0.79 -20.81
C LEU A 174 -10.75 -0.34 -21.84
N PHE A 175 -9.59 -0.64 -22.42
CA PHE A 175 -9.47 -1.76 -23.36
C PHE A 175 -9.22 -3.05 -22.59
N HIS A 176 -10.11 -4.01 -22.79
CA HIS A 176 -9.99 -5.34 -22.22
C HIS A 176 -9.59 -6.39 -23.27
N PRO A 177 -8.51 -7.15 -23.05
CA PRO A 177 -7.87 -7.92 -24.11
C PRO A 177 -8.46 -9.32 -24.37
N ASP A 178 -9.31 -9.88 -23.50
CA ASP A 178 -9.87 -11.23 -23.67
C ASP A 178 -11.23 -11.20 -24.41
N GLU A 179 -11.17 -11.19 -25.74
CA GLU A 179 -12.35 -11.24 -26.62
C GLU A 179 -13.28 -12.46 -26.41
N THR A 180 -12.87 -13.46 -25.60
CA THR A 180 -13.68 -14.66 -25.32
C THR A 180 -14.50 -14.57 -24.03
N ASN A 181 -14.24 -13.54 -23.21
CA ASN A 181 -14.93 -13.31 -21.96
C ASN A 181 -15.48 -11.87 -21.93
N PRO A 182 -16.80 -11.67 -22.08
CA PRO A 182 -17.42 -10.35 -22.11
C PRO A 182 -17.56 -9.71 -20.70
N ASP A 183 -16.67 -10.05 -19.79
CA ASP A 183 -16.63 -9.62 -18.38
C ASP A 183 -15.20 -9.97 -17.89
N ASP A 184 -14.20 -9.57 -18.68
CA ASP A 184 -12.80 -9.78 -18.34
C ASP A 184 -12.26 -8.65 -17.48
N ARG A 185 -11.19 -8.98 -16.76
CA ARG A 185 -10.65 -8.16 -15.69
C ARG A 185 -9.23 -7.75 -16.04
N ILE A 186 -8.96 -6.46 -15.94
CA ILE A 186 -7.62 -5.89 -15.99
C ILE A 186 -7.27 -5.26 -14.64
N ASN A 187 -5.97 -5.08 -14.38
CA ASN A 187 -5.49 -4.51 -13.12
C ASN A 187 -4.21 -3.69 -13.32
N LEU A 188 -3.66 -3.18 -12.21
CA LEU A 188 -2.44 -2.37 -12.18
C LEU A 188 -1.23 -3.17 -11.70
N GLU A 189 -1.19 -4.49 -11.92
CA GLU A 189 -0.08 -5.36 -11.52
C GLU A 189 1.26 -4.77 -11.97
N ASP A 190 2.25 -4.81 -11.07
CA ASP A 190 3.61 -4.25 -11.26
C ASP A 190 3.69 -2.72 -11.51
N ALA A 191 2.56 -2.01 -11.51
CA ALA A 191 2.52 -0.55 -11.69
C ALA A 191 2.31 0.21 -10.37
N VAL A 192 1.65 -0.40 -9.37
CA VAL A 192 1.30 0.25 -8.10
C VAL A 192 1.74 -0.58 -6.90
N PHE A 193 2.43 0.08 -5.96
CA PHE A 193 2.97 -0.51 -4.74
C PHE A 193 2.53 0.33 -3.54
N ALA A 194 2.31 -0.29 -2.39
CA ALA A 194 2.17 0.40 -1.12
C ALA A 194 3.51 0.37 -0.37
N SER A 195 3.96 1.52 0.13
CA SER A 195 5.21 1.69 0.87
C SER A 195 4.92 2.24 2.26
N VAL A 196 5.52 1.63 3.29
CA VAL A 196 5.43 2.10 4.67
C VAL A 196 6.63 2.96 5.03
N ALA A 197 6.37 4.11 5.64
CA ALA A 197 7.38 4.92 6.32
C ALA A 197 7.21 4.74 7.83
N GLY A 198 8.33 4.79 8.57
CA GLY A 198 8.30 4.60 9.99
C GLY A 198 9.60 4.94 10.70
N THR A 199 9.64 4.66 12.00
CA THR A 199 10.85 4.71 12.81
C THR A 199 11.16 3.35 13.39
N SER A 200 12.44 2.99 13.46
CA SER A 200 12.93 1.83 14.20
C SER A 200 13.87 2.29 15.32
N VAL A 201 13.91 1.52 16.41
CA VAL A 201 14.85 1.75 17.51
C VAL A 201 16.10 0.90 17.30
N VAL A 202 17.26 1.55 17.32
CA VAL A 202 18.58 0.92 17.28
C VAL A 202 19.11 0.90 18.71
N SER A 203 19.24 -0.30 19.28
CA SER A 203 19.67 -0.52 20.66
C SER A 203 21.10 -1.03 20.76
N PHE A 204 21.79 -0.64 21.83
CA PHE A 204 23.15 -1.04 22.17
C PHE A 204 23.21 -1.45 23.64
N LEU A 205 23.63 -2.68 23.90
CA LEU A 205 23.78 -3.22 25.25
C LEU A 205 25.25 -3.27 25.64
N GLY A 206 25.53 -3.11 26.93
CA GLY A 206 26.91 -3.21 27.43
C GLY A 206 27.52 -4.60 27.26
N GLU A 207 26.68 -5.65 27.16
CA GLU A 207 27.13 -7.03 26.92
C GLU A 207 27.77 -7.24 25.55
N ASP A 208 27.45 -6.38 24.57
CA ASP A 208 28.00 -6.43 23.22
C ASP A 208 29.40 -5.76 23.13
N ALA A 209 29.87 -5.14 24.20
CA ALA A 209 31.17 -4.48 24.24
C ALA A 209 32.33 -5.47 24.29
N ALA A 210 33.47 -5.07 23.71
CA ALA A 210 34.71 -5.83 23.83
C ALA A 210 35.12 -5.98 25.31
N PRO A 211 35.74 -7.10 25.72
CA PRO A 211 36.18 -7.26 27.11
C PRO A 211 37.40 -6.40 27.41
N GLY A 212 37.49 -5.85 28.64
CA GLY A 212 38.69 -5.16 29.12
C GLY A 212 38.37 -3.88 29.88
N ASN A 213 39.41 -3.08 30.14
CA ASN A 213 39.28 -1.68 30.54
C ASN A 213 39.96 -0.87 29.43
N ASN A 214 39.18 -0.06 28.71
CA ASN A 214 39.63 0.64 27.52
C ASN A 214 39.18 2.10 27.61
N ASP A 215 39.93 3.01 26.99
CA ASP A 215 39.57 4.43 26.99
C ASP A 215 38.27 4.67 26.19
N PHE A 216 38.04 3.85 25.16
CA PHE A 216 36.82 3.85 24.38
C PHE A 216 36.29 2.43 24.08
N TYR A 217 35.00 2.37 23.77
CA TYR A 217 34.35 1.20 23.16
C TYR A 217 33.59 1.63 21.91
N LEU A 218 33.59 0.77 20.89
CA LEU A 218 32.78 0.91 19.71
C LEU A 218 31.89 -0.34 19.60
N ILE A 219 30.60 -0.15 19.79
CA ILE A 219 29.61 -1.23 19.84
C ILE A 219 28.78 -1.19 18.56
N ASN A 220 28.73 -2.30 17.83
CA ASN A 220 27.90 -2.41 16.63
C ASN A 220 26.45 -2.67 17.04
N SER A 221 25.50 -2.08 16.30
CA SER A 221 24.10 -2.49 16.45
C SER A 221 23.94 -3.96 16.03
N PRO A 222 23.18 -4.77 16.78
CA PRO A 222 22.88 -6.14 16.40
C PRO A 222 22.11 -6.28 15.09
N ASP A 223 21.32 -5.26 14.74
CA ASP A 223 20.37 -5.29 13.61
C ASP A 223 20.89 -4.53 12.38
N ASP A 224 21.76 -3.53 12.55
CA ASP A 224 22.42 -2.80 11.47
C ASP A 224 23.87 -2.48 11.83
N ALA A 225 24.82 -3.31 11.40
CA ALA A 225 26.24 -3.11 11.68
C ALA A 225 26.83 -1.80 11.12
N SER A 226 26.11 -1.09 10.23
CA SER A 226 26.50 0.27 9.82
C SER A 226 26.25 1.32 10.91
N LYS A 227 25.46 0.99 11.93
CA LYS A 227 25.18 1.87 13.07
C LYS A 227 26.00 1.41 14.26
N GLN A 228 26.75 2.34 14.84
CA GLN A 228 27.66 2.07 15.93
C GLN A 228 27.51 3.10 17.04
N LEU A 229 27.76 2.66 18.27
CA LEU A 229 27.83 3.52 19.45
C LEU A 229 29.29 3.61 19.90
N LEU A 230 29.88 4.79 19.80
CA LEU A 230 31.19 5.10 20.35
C LEU A 230 31.01 5.62 21.78
N VAL A 231 31.65 4.99 22.75
CA VAL A 231 31.48 5.27 24.19
C VAL A 231 32.82 5.67 24.81
N ILE A 232 32.84 6.80 25.52
CA ILE A 232 34.01 7.26 26.29
C ILE A 232 33.62 7.75 27.70
N GLY A 233 34.58 7.72 28.63
CA GLY A 233 34.51 8.52 29.85
C GLY A 233 35.05 9.92 29.59
N LEU A 234 34.25 10.96 29.82
CA LEU A 234 34.68 12.34 29.56
C LEU A 234 35.74 12.80 30.58
N ASN A 235 36.60 13.76 30.20
CA ASN A 235 37.58 14.42 31.06
C ASN A 235 38.64 13.48 31.70
N GLY A 236 39.05 12.43 31.00
CA GLY A 236 40.08 11.50 31.44
C GLY A 236 39.58 10.35 32.32
N GLY A 237 38.27 10.10 32.32
CA GLY A 237 37.70 8.86 32.83
C GLY A 237 37.83 7.74 31.79
N THR A 238 38.12 6.52 32.24
CA THR A 238 38.13 5.34 31.36
C THR A 238 36.70 4.83 31.20
N ALA A 239 36.23 4.57 29.98
CA ALA A 239 34.95 3.91 29.79
C ALA A 239 34.97 2.51 30.42
N ASN A 240 33.89 2.11 31.09
CA ASN A 240 33.79 0.80 31.70
C ASN A 240 32.46 0.16 31.28
N VAL A 241 32.51 -0.57 30.17
CA VAL A 241 31.33 -1.20 29.56
C VAL A 241 31.46 -2.72 29.66
N SER A 242 30.42 -3.40 30.11
CA SER A 242 30.40 -4.85 30.27
C SER A 242 28.98 -5.41 30.25
N GLU A 243 28.83 -6.73 30.46
CA GLU A 243 27.53 -7.40 30.68
C GLU A 243 26.64 -6.75 31.77
N LYS A 244 27.22 -5.93 32.65
CA LYS A 244 26.47 -5.20 33.69
C LYS A 244 25.93 -3.85 33.23
N GLY A 245 26.39 -3.35 32.09
CA GLY A 245 26.02 -2.06 31.52
C GLY A 245 27.20 -1.14 31.24
N PHE A 246 26.91 0.15 31.22
CA PHE A 246 27.81 1.24 30.91
C PHE A 246 28.11 2.06 32.18
N GLY A 247 29.39 2.38 32.39
CA GLY A 247 29.87 3.22 33.49
C GLY A 247 31.19 3.92 33.16
N VAL A 248 31.69 4.70 34.11
CA VAL A 248 32.96 5.44 33.99
C VAL A 248 33.87 5.06 35.14
N ASN A 249 35.12 4.68 34.84
CA ASN A 249 36.15 4.14 35.76
C ASN A 249 35.75 2.83 36.46
N ASN A 250 34.58 2.82 37.10
CA ASN A 250 33.89 1.68 37.67
C ASN A 250 32.63 1.35 36.83
N GLN A 251 31.90 0.31 37.20
CA GLN A 251 30.67 -0.14 36.52
C GLN A 251 29.44 0.76 36.79
N SER A 252 29.65 2.02 37.18
CA SER A 252 28.64 3.03 37.54
C SER A 252 29.14 4.40 37.08
N ILE A 253 28.23 5.29 36.73
CA ILE A 253 28.49 6.73 36.57
C ILE A 253 28.30 7.37 37.95
N ASN A 254 29.40 7.59 38.67
CA ASN A 254 29.38 8.15 40.03
C ASN A 254 29.23 9.68 40.01
N PRO A 255 28.94 10.32 41.17
CA PRO A 255 28.95 11.77 41.31
C PRO A 255 30.17 12.45 40.66
N GLY A 256 29.90 13.37 39.73
CA GLY A 256 30.94 14.14 39.03
C GLY A 256 31.57 13.42 37.83
N GLU A 257 31.13 12.20 37.49
CA GLU A 257 31.50 11.50 36.27
C GLU A 257 30.47 11.75 35.16
N THR A 258 30.95 11.75 33.92
CA THR A 258 30.13 11.91 32.71
C THR A 258 30.49 10.81 31.73
N LEU A 259 29.50 10.01 31.36
CA LEU A 259 29.60 9.10 30.23
C LEU A 259 29.17 9.86 28.98
N GLN A 260 29.96 9.77 27.92
CA GLN A 260 29.62 10.31 26.61
C GLN A 260 29.47 9.18 25.62
N VAL A 261 28.41 9.26 24.81
CA VAL A 261 28.19 8.37 23.68
C VAL A 261 27.99 9.19 22.42
N ASP A 262 28.54 8.70 21.32
CA ASP A 262 28.43 9.28 19.99
C ASP A 262 27.86 8.22 19.02
N PHE A 263 26.93 8.64 18.18
CA PHE A 263 26.28 7.80 17.15
C PHE A 263 27.09 7.91 15.86
N VAL A 264 27.78 6.84 15.47
CA VAL A 264 28.77 6.85 14.38
C VAL A 264 28.60 5.68 13.42
N THR A 265 29.38 5.69 12.33
CA THR A 265 29.50 4.60 11.36
C THR A 265 30.96 4.44 10.90
N GLY A 266 31.32 3.24 10.42
CA GLY A 266 32.58 2.97 9.75
C GLY A 266 33.81 2.82 10.67
N GLY A 267 33.63 2.62 11.97
CA GLY A 267 34.74 2.30 12.87
C GLY A 267 35.08 0.81 12.87
N ASP A 268 36.38 0.51 12.87
CA ASP A 268 36.90 -0.85 12.76
C ASP A 268 37.37 -1.46 14.09
N LEU A 269 37.83 -0.62 15.02
CA LEU A 269 38.43 -1.06 16.28
C LEU A 269 37.38 -1.03 17.40
N ALA A 270 37.01 -2.20 17.92
CA ALA A 270 35.93 -2.36 18.90
C ALA A 270 36.22 -1.72 20.28
N ALA A 271 37.49 -1.55 20.65
CA ALA A 271 37.92 -0.85 21.87
C ALA A 271 39.44 -0.63 21.83
N GLY A 272 39.95 0.33 22.59
CA GLY A 272 41.38 0.59 22.70
C GLY A 272 41.72 1.86 23.48
N ASP A 273 42.92 2.38 23.22
CA ASP A 273 43.39 3.65 23.80
C ASP A 273 42.78 4.84 23.06
N ALA A 274 42.69 6.00 23.73
CA ALA A 274 42.12 7.22 23.17
C ALA A 274 42.71 7.61 21.79
N SER A 275 43.99 7.38 21.56
CA SER A 275 44.67 7.70 20.28
C SER A 275 44.25 6.81 19.11
N GLU A 276 43.55 5.71 19.36
CA GLU A 276 43.17 4.71 18.36
C GLU A 276 41.71 4.85 17.89
N ILE A 277 40.97 5.83 18.43
CA ILE A 277 39.60 6.13 17.98
C ILE A 277 39.61 6.46 16.49
N GLN A 278 38.84 5.70 15.72
CA GLN A 278 38.68 5.87 14.27
C GLN A 278 37.26 5.45 13.86
N TYR A 279 36.66 6.22 12.96
CA TYR A 279 35.32 6.02 12.40
C TYR A 279 35.14 6.92 11.17
N ASP A 280 34.24 6.59 10.25
CA ASP A 280 34.07 7.36 9.01
C ASP A 280 33.32 8.69 9.27
N SER A 281 32.15 8.61 9.91
CA SER A 281 31.35 9.79 10.21
C SER A 281 30.39 9.62 11.38
N HIS A 282 29.96 10.74 11.96
CA HIS A 282 28.77 10.80 12.81
C HIS A 282 27.48 10.56 12.01
N LEU A 283 26.41 10.18 12.71
CA LEU A 283 25.07 10.01 12.15
C LEU A 283 24.26 11.32 12.26
N GLU A 284 24.13 12.03 11.14
CA GLU A 284 23.47 13.35 11.08
C GLU A 284 21.93 13.33 11.01
N THR A 285 21.31 12.20 11.32
CA THR A 285 19.85 12.00 11.19
C THR A 285 19.15 11.75 12.52
N VAL A 286 19.89 11.57 13.61
CA VAL A 286 19.32 11.17 14.90
C VAL A 286 18.67 12.37 15.59
N THR A 287 17.37 12.30 15.86
CA THR A 287 16.61 13.33 16.59
C THR A 287 15.98 12.82 17.87
N ARG A 288 16.09 11.51 18.11
CA ARG A 288 15.53 10.81 19.26
C ARG A 288 16.55 9.80 19.74
N ALA A 289 16.96 9.90 20.99
CA ALA A 289 17.81 8.91 21.63
C ALA A 289 17.50 8.82 23.12
N GLY A 290 18.01 7.78 23.75
CA GLY A 290 17.73 7.52 25.14
C GLY A 290 18.69 6.53 25.75
N PHE A 291 18.42 6.23 27.01
CA PHE A 291 19.12 5.23 27.78
C PHE A 291 18.21 4.64 28.85
N THR A 292 18.57 3.46 29.33
CA THR A 292 17.86 2.78 30.42
C THR A 292 18.76 2.67 31.66
N ILE A 293 18.28 3.21 32.77
CA ILE A 293 18.89 3.02 34.08
C ILE A 293 18.55 1.61 34.54
N ASN A 294 19.57 0.80 34.83
CA ASN A 294 19.39 -0.53 35.39
C ASN A 294 19.35 -0.49 36.91
N GLN A 295 20.32 0.21 37.50
CA GLN A 295 20.56 0.21 38.94
C GLN A 295 21.13 1.56 39.41
N ILE A 296 20.80 1.94 40.64
CA ILE A 296 21.40 3.06 41.37
C ILE A 296 22.46 2.50 42.32
N THR A 297 23.59 3.20 42.43
CA THR A 297 24.75 2.78 43.22
C THR A 297 25.11 3.82 44.28
N PRO A 298 25.16 3.49 45.58
CA PRO A 298 24.94 2.17 46.19
C PRO A 298 23.49 1.68 46.07
N SER A 299 23.30 0.39 45.84
CA SER A 299 21.97 -0.19 45.60
C SER A 299 21.15 -0.28 46.88
N THR A 300 20.28 0.70 47.16
CA THR A 300 19.13 0.49 48.05
C THR A 300 17.79 0.67 47.32
N PRO A 301 16.73 -0.08 47.69
CA PRO A 301 15.49 -0.11 46.92
C PRO A 301 14.65 1.18 46.92
N THR A 302 15.06 2.21 47.67
CA THR A 302 14.35 3.50 47.74
C THR A 302 15.20 4.67 47.28
N ASP A 303 16.46 4.41 46.93
CA ASP A 303 17.33 5.46 46.42
C ASP A 303 16.85 5.83 45.02
N ARG A 304 16.92 7.13 44.74
CA ARG A 304 16.61 7.72 43.45
C ARG A 304 17.75 8.61 43.05
N VAL A 305 17.99 8.68 41.75
CA VAL A 305 19.13 9.39 41.18
C VAL A 305 18.68 10.62 40.41
N ASP A 306 19.49 11.66 40.50
CA ASP A 306 19.39 12.87 39.71
C ASP A 306 20.41 12.81 38.56
N VAL A 307 19.94 13.02 37.34
CA VAL A 307 20.77 12.93 36.13
C VAL A 307 20.78 14.24 35.36
N SER A 308 21.90 14.52 34.71
CA SER A 308 22.03 15.59 33.73
C SER A 308 22.32 14.97 32.37
N ILE A 309 21.54 15.38 31.38
CA ILE A 309 21.62 14.92 30.01
C ILE A 309 21.98 16.11 29.13
N ALA A 310 22.98 15.99 28.28
CA ALA A 310 23.34 17.01 27.31
C ALA A 310 23.41 16.43 25.90
N ALA A 311 22.79 17.12 24.93
CA ALA A 311 22.74 16.71 23.53
C ALA A 311 23.54 17.68 22.64
N PHE A 312 24.33 17.13 21.72
CA PHE A 312 25.20 17.89 20.84
C PHE A 312 25.11 17.39 19.39
N ASN A 313 25.42 18.28 18.46
CA ASN A 313 25.76 17.96 17.08
C ASN A 313 27.21 18.43 16.83
N ASN A 314 28.09 17.50 16.51
CA ASN A 314 29.49 17.75 16.28
C ASN A 314 29.69 18.32 14.87
N THR A 315 30.52 19.36 14.75
CA THR A 315 30.73 20.01 13.44
C THR A 315 31.61 19.17 12.48
N GLY A 316 32.24 18.11 12.99
CA GLY A 316 33.19 17.28 12.25
C GLY A 316 33.33 15.88 12.84
N ASN A 317 34.24 15.10 12.27
CA ASN A 317 34.48 13.69 12.64
C ASN A 317 35.89 13.55 13.24
N ASP A 318 36.15 14.26 14.34
CA ASP A 318 37.45 14.26 14.99
C ASP A 318 37.81 12.86 15.51
N GLN A 319 39.05 12.43 15.30
CA GLN A 319 39.52 11.07 15.62
C GLN A 319 40.67 11.11 16.62
N GLY A 320 41.03 9.94 17.16
CA GLY A 320 42.11 9.80 18.13
C GLY A 320 41.94 10.73 19.33
N THR A 321 43.03 11.39 19.74
CA THR A 321 43.02 12.30 20.89
C THR A 321 42.23 13.60 20.64
N ASP A 322 42.04 13.99 19.39
CA ASP A 322 41.31 15.22 19.04
C ASP A 322 39.81 15.09 19.35
N PHE A 323 39.29 13.85 19.39
CA PHE A 323 37.94 13.53 19.86
C PHE A 323 37.68 14.00 21.31
N PHE A 324 38.74 14.11 22.13
CA PHE A 324 38.66 14.52 23.54
C PHE A 324 38.93 16.02 23.79
N ASP A 325 39.86 16.64 23.05
CA ASP A 325 40.34 18.01 23.34
C ASP A 325 40.02 19.07 22.27
N GLY A 326 39.57 18.63 21.10
CA GLY A 326 39.42 19.46 19.90
C GLY A 326 37.99 19.51 19.34
N THR A 327 37.06 18.69 19.84
CA THR A 327 35.70 18.59 19.27
C THR A 327 34.93 19.89 19.38
N ALA A 328 34.69 20.54 18.24
CA ALA A 328 33.78 21.66 18.13
C ALA A 328 32.32 21.17 18.14
N THR A 329 31.71 21.20 19.31
CA THR A 329 30.33 20.73 19.53
C THR A 329 29.32 21.88 19.53
N ASN A 330 28.18 21.71 18.87
CA ASN A 330 27.05 22.61 19.00
C ASN A 330 26.00 21.99 19.91
N LEU A 331 25.57 22.70 20.95
CA LEU A 331 24.45 22.25 21.79
C LEU A 331 23.17 22.19 20.97
N VAL A 332 22.45 21.08 21.10
CA VAL A 332 21.15 20.86 20.46
C VAL A 332 20.07 20.85 21.53
N ASN A 333 19.03 21.67 21.36
CA ASN A 333 17.99 21.78 22.38
C ASN A 333 17.21 20.46 22.51
N ILE A 334 17.10 19.96 23.73
CA ILE A 334 16.19 18.89 24.10
C ILE A 334 14.82 19.53 24.33
N THR A 335 13.87 19.22 23.46
CA THR A 335 12.54 19.87 23.40
C THR A 335 11.50 19.14 24.23
N SER A 336 11.63 17.83 24.34
CA SER A 336 10.75 16.99 25.14
C SER A 336 11.45 15.70 25.55
N LEU A 337 10.84 15.00 26.50
CA LEU A 337 11.29 13.67 26.90
C LEU A 337 10.10 12.78 27.29
N THR A 338 10.31 11.48 27.22
CA THR A 338 9.38 10.46 27.70
C THR A 338 10.09 9.61 28.75
N LEU A 339 9.38 9.28 29.83
CA LEU A 339 9.86 8.39 30.88
C LEU A 339 9.01 7.13 30.88
N THR A 340 9.65 5.98 30.80
CA THR A 340 8.99 4.67 30.94
C THR A 340 9.69 3.84 32.02
N GLY A 341 9.02 2.80 32.52
CA GLY A 341 9.51 2.00 33.65
C GLY A 341 9.00 2.51 35.00
N GLU A 342 9.81 2.39 36.05
CA GLU A 342 9.37 2.63 37.44
C GLU A 342 9.03 4.11 37.70
N SER A 343 9.83 5.05 37.16
CA SER A 343 9.49 6.48 37.14
C SER A 343 8.67 6.88 35.90
N GLY A 344 7.92 5.95 35.31
CA GLY A 344 7.15 6.19 34.09
C GLY A 344 6.11 7.31 34.24
N PHE A 345 6.01 8.16 33.23
CA PHE A 345 4.98 9.20 33.14
C PHE A 345 4.16 9.00 31.85
N ALA A 346 2.83 9.00 31.99
CA ALA A 346 1.91 8.54 30.94
C ALA A 346 1.91 9.40 29.66
N SER A 347 2.44 10.62 29.71
CA SER A 347 2.48 11.55 28.58
C SER A 347 3.89 12.02 28.32
N THR A 348 4.18 12.47 27.11
CA THR A 348 5.43 13.17 26.81
C THR A 348 5.54 14.45 27.65
N ILE A 349 6.70 14.65 28.27
CA ILE A 349 7.03 15.84 29.05
C ILE A 349 7.56 16.91 28.10
N ILE A 350 6.82 18.01 27.97
CA ILE A 350 7.12 19.11 27.03
C ILE A 350 7.47 20.43 27.73
N ALA A 351 7.57 20.43 29.06
CA ALA A 351 7.85 21.63 29.84
C ALA A 351 8.63 21.31 31.12
N ASN A 352 9.33 22.31 31.65
CA ASN A 352 9.95 22.21 32.97
C ASN A 352 8.86 22.10 34.06
N GLY A 353 9.08 21.27 35.07
CA GLY A 353 8.11 21.09 36.14
C GLY A 353 8.31 19.82 36.98
N THR A 354 7.41 19.61 37.92
CA THR A 354 7.34 18.40 38.75
C THR A 354 6.17 17.54 38.29
N TYR A 355 6.45 16.27 38.01
CA TYR A 355 5.54 15.29 37.46
C TYR A 355 5.36 14.16 38.47
N ALA A 356 4.11 13.90 38.86
CA ALA A 356 3.79 12.79 39.75
C ALA A 356 3.77 11.49 38.95
N THR A 357 4.61 10.54 39.34
CA THR A 357 4.66 9.18 38.77
C THR A 357 4.12 8.17 39.79
N GLY A 358 4.09 6.88 39.43
CA GLY A 358 3.65 5.82 40.33
C GLY A 358 4.58 5.60 41.54
N SER A 359 5.89 5.83 41.36
CA SER A 359 6.93 5.62 42.38
C SER A 359 7.27 6.89 43.18
N GLY A 360 6.95 8.07 42.64
CA GLY A 360 7.17 9.36 43.29
C GLY A 360 7.25 10.53 42.31
N ASN A 361 7.60 11.72 42.79
CA ASN A 361 7.68 12.88 41.90
C ASN A 361 9.01 12.91 41.14
N VAL A 362 8.98 13.11 39.84
CA VAL A 362 10.17 13.45 39.03
C VAL A 362 10.13 14.96 38.75
N THR A 363 11.27 15.65 38.84
CA THR A 363 11.35 17.06 38.42
C THR A 363 12.26 17.21 37.23
N VAL A 364 11.76 17.88 36.19
CA VAL A 364 12.49 18.16 34.95
C VAL A 364 12.77 19.65 34.86
N SER A 365 14.03 20.00 34.59
CA SER A 365 14.49 21.37 34.38
C SER A 365 15.46 21.45 33.20
N GLY A 366 15.54 22.60 32.54
CA GLY A 366 16.42 22.80 31.37
C GLY A 366 15.82 22.37 30.02
N LEU A 367 14.57 21.90 29.97
CA LEU A 367 13.87 21.64 28.70
C LEU A 367 13.78 22.91 27.84
N GLY A 368 13.94 22.72 26.54
CA GLY A 368 14.11 23.78 25.55
C GLY A 368 15.55 24.29 25.42
N THR A 369 16.49 23.70 26.17
CA THR A 369 17.94 23.96 26.07
C THR A 369 18.69 22.67 25.77
N GLY A 370 19.98 22.74 25.47
CA GLY A 370 20.78 21.55 25.20
C GLY A 370 21.20 20.72 26.42
N ILE A 371 20.82 21.14 27.64
CA ILE A 371 21.10 20.42 28.87
C ILE A 371 19.82 20.31 29.70
N VAL A 372 19.44 19.09 30.07
CA VAL A 372 18.26 18.79 30.88
C VAL A 372 18.70 18.07 32.15
N THR A 373 18.22 18.54 33.30
CA THR A 373 18.36 17.84 34.58
C THR A 373 17.03 17.21 34.96
N ILE A 374 17.07 15.92 35.27
CA ILE A 374 15.93 15.14 35.73
C ILE A 374 16.25 14.62 37.13
N THR A 375 15.43 14.98 38.11
CA THR A 375 15.66 14.59 39.50
C THR A 375 14.65 13.56 39.96
N GLY A 376 15.11 12.58 40.74
CA GLY A 376 14.26 11.57 41.37
C GLY A 376 13.87 10.43 40.45
N LEU A 377 14.80 9.95 39.61
CA LEU A 377 14.62 8.75 38.80
C LEU A 377 14.89 7.49 39.62
N ASP A 378 14.06 6.47 39.43
CA ASP A 378 14.17 5.15 40.05
C ASP A 378 15.00 4.21 39.15
N ASN A 379 15.35 3.05 39.68
CA ASN A 379 15.89 1.93 38.90
C ASN A 379 14.92 1.53 37.78
N VAL A 380 15.43 0.88 36.73
CA VAL A 380 14.63 0.35 35.62
C VAL A 380 13.75 1.45 35.00
N THR A 381 14.35 2.62 34.78
CA THR A 381 13.70 3.76 34.12
C THR A 381 14.40 4.04 32.80
N THR A 382 13.62 4.08 31.72
CA THR A 382 14.11 4.50 30.41
C THR A 382 13.78 5.97 30.21
N VAL A 383 14.80 6.73 29.78
CA VAL A 383 14.70 8.14 29.44
C VAL A 383 14.89 8.29 27.94
N ASP A 384 13.86 8.76 27.25
CA ASP A 384 13.88 9.08 25.82
C ASP A 384 13.83 10.59 25.64
N VAL A 385 14.79 11.18 24.93
CA VAL A 385 14.82 12.62 24.63
C VAL A 385 14.54 12.88 23.14
N ILE A 386 13.88 14.00 22.85
CA ILE A 386 13.64 14.50 21.48
C ILE A 386 14.29 15.85 21.32
N THR A 387 15.13 15.99 20.29
CA THR A 387 15.87 17.22 20.00
C THR A 387 15.23 18.10 18.93
N SER A 388 15.56 19.40 18.93
CA SER A 388 15.05 20.37 17.94
C SER A 388 15.65 20.24 16.54
N SER A 389 16.81 19.58 16.45
CA SER A 389 17.56 19.31 15.22
C SER A 389 18.33 18.00 15.41
N PRO A 390 18.96 17.44 14.35
CA PRO A 390 19.80 16.27 14.52
C PRO A 390 20.88 16.48 15.58
N MET A 391 21.13 15.46 16.38
CA MET A 391 22.21 15.32 17.33
C MET A 391 23.00 14.05 17.01
N ASP A 392 24.27 14.01 17.36
CA ASP A 392 25.14 12.85 17.16
C ASP A 392 25.86 12.42 18.45
N ARG A 393 25.72 13.20 19.53
CA ARG A 393 26.37 12.96 20.81
C ARG A 393 25.41 13.20 21.97
N LEU A 394 25.41 12.27 22.92
CA LEU A 394 24.67 12.34 24.17
C LEU A 394 25.64 12.17 25.35
N GLN A 395 25.55 13.08 26.33
CA GLN A 395 26.29 12.98 27.58
C GLN A 395 25.32 12.75 28.74
N VAL A 396 25.65 11.79 29.61
CA VAL A 396 24.87 11.47 30.81
C VAL A 396 25.78 11.57 32.03
N SER A 397 25.38 12.36 33.01
CA SER A 397 26.12 12.57 34.26
C SER A 397 25.23 12.32 35.47
N SER A 398 25.79 11.76 36.54
CA SER A 398 25.14 11.82 37.86
C SER A 398 25.28 13.24 38.44
N VAL A 399 24.17 13.78 38.95
CA VAL A 399 24.09 15.10 39.58
C VAL A 399 24.14 15.01 41.11
N ASP A 400 23.87 13.83 41.66
CA ASP A 400 23.88 13.61 43.10
C ASP A 400 25.26 13.77 43.72
N SER A 401 25.30 13.98 45.02
CA SER A 401 26.55 14.03 45.78
C SER A 401 27.06 12.64 46.19
N ASN A 402 26.19 11.63 46.19
CA ASN A 402 26.43 10.34 46.81
C ASN A 402 26.02 9.15 45.92
N GLU A 403 24.95 9.31 45.15
CA GLU A 403 24.37 8.28 44.31
C GLU A 403 24.92 8.33 42.88
N GLY A 404 25.25 7.18 42.32
CA GLY A 404 25.58 6.96 40.91
C GLY A 404 24.49 6.15 40.22
N LEU A 405 24.62 6.02 38.90
CA LEU A 405 23.73 5.21 38.08
C LEU A 405 24.49 4.24 37.18
N ASP A 406 23.93 3.07 37.00
CA ASP A 406 24.37 2.04 36.08
C ASP A 406 23.38 2.03 34.91
N ILE A 407 23.86 2.26 33.69
CA ILE A 407 23.02 2.25 32.47
C ILE A 407 23.13 0.87 31.83
N SER A 408 22.02 0.22 31.46
CA SER A 408 22.07 -1.07 30.74
C SER A 408 22.05 -0.94 29.23
N GLU A 409 21.45 0.13 28.71
CA GLU A 409 21.16 0.31 27.29
C GLU A 409 21.32 1.78 26.92
N PHE A 410 21.89 2.01 25.73
CA PHE A 410 21.70 3.23 24.97
C PHE A 410 20.97 2.88 23.67
N HIS A 411 20.16 3.80 23.18
CA HIS A 411 19.42 3.58 21.93
C HIS A 411 19.12 4.88 21.23
N PHE A 412 18.85 4.81 19.93
CA PHE A 412 18.35 5.92 19.15
C PHE A 412 17.32 5.47 18.12
N SER A 413 16.45 6.38 17.69
CA SER A 413 15.49 6.10 16.61
C SER A 413 16.06 6.50 15.26
N THR A 414 15.95 5.61 14.28
CA THR A 414 16.14 5.92 12.87
C THR A 414 14.80 6.10 12.17
N THR A 415 14.71 7.07 11.26
CA THR A 415 13.56 7.22 10.37
C THR A 415 13.87 6.51 9.06
N ASN A 416 12.94 5.65 8.60
CA ASN A 416 13.00 5.03 7.30
C ASN A 416 11.78 5.46 6.47
N THR A 417 12.03 6.11 5.34
CA THR A 417 10.99 6.60 4.42
C THR A 417 10.44 5.50 3.51
N ASN A 418 11.16 4.37 3.40
CA ASN A 418 10.68 3.13 2.80
C ASN A 418 11.19 1.96 3.64
N ALA A 419 10.48 1.68 4.73
CA ALA A 419 10.82 0.59 5.62
C ALA A 419 10.46 -0.78 5.00
N HIS A 420 9.39 -0.80 4.20
CA HIS A 420 8.92 -1.96 3.47
C HIS A 420 7.94 -1.52 2.38
N SER A 421 7.89 -2.28 1.28
CA SER A 421 6.96 -2.03 0.18
C SER A 421 6.43 -3.36 -0.33
N GLU A 422 5.16 -3.39 -0.73
CA GLU A 422 4.50 -4.54 -1.37
C GLU A 422 3.75 -4.11 -2.62
N GLU A 423 3.64 -5.03 -3.57
CA GLU A 423 2.82 -4.85 -4.76
C GLU A 423 1.35 -4.85 -4.36
N VAL A 424 0.57 -3.87 -4.85
CA VAL A 424 -0.87 -3.76 -4.54
C VAL A 424 -1.72 -3.48 -5.78
N GLY A 425 -1.11 -3.25 -6.94
CA GLY A 425 -1.82 -2.93 -8.17
C GLY A 425 -2.60 -4.13 -8.72
N SER A 426 -2.16 -5.35 -8.43
CA SER A 426 -2.92 -6.57 -8.73
C SER A 426 -4.28 -6.66 -8.00
N PHE A 427 -4.50 -5.85 -6.96
CA PHE A 427 -5.76 -5.74 -6.21
C PHE A 427 -6.63 -4.54 -6.64
N ILE A 428 -6.15 -3.73 -7.60
CA ILE A 428 -6.92 -2.61 -8.16
C ILE A 428 -7.41 -3.05 -9.54
N ASN A 429 -8.67 -3.48 -9.60
CA ASN A 429 -9.24 -4.15 -10.75
C ASN A 429 -10.28 -3.29 -11.47
N PHE A 430 -10.35 -3.45 -12.79
CA PHE A 430 -11.37 -2.88 -13.66
C PHE A 430 -12.01 -4.03 -14.45
N ASP A 431 -13.32 -4.19 -14.30
CA ASP A 431 -14.11 -5.25 -14.94
C ASP A 431 -14.87 -4.66 -16.14
N ASP A 432 -14.86 -5.39 -17.25
CA ASP A 432 -15.54 -5.04 -18.50
C ASP A 432 -17.07 -5.19 -18.40
N ASP A 433 -17.81 -4.29 -19.02
CA ASP A 433 -19.27 -4.41 -19.17
C ASP A 433 -19.66 -4.94 -20.55
N GLY A 434 -19.27 -6.18 -20.82
CA GLY A 434 -19.44 -6.73 -22.15
C GLY A 434 -20.91 -6.82 -22.61
N PRO A 435 -21.11 -6.97 -23.93
CA PRO A 435 -22.41 -6.73 -24.54
C PRO A 435 -23.47 -7.76 -24.15
N ALA A 436 -24.67 -7.29 -23.81
CA ALA A 436 -25.80 -8.12 -23.43
C ALA A 436 -26.98 -7.99 -24.40
N VAL A 437 -27.71 -9.07 -24.65
CA VAL A 437 -28.95 -9.05 -25.42
C VAL A 437 -30.07 -9.79 -24.71
N THR A 438 -31.24 -9.14 -24.63
CA THR A 438 -32.47 -9.74 -24.13
C THR A 438 -33.56 -9.72 -25.20
N ALA A 439 -34.51 -10.65 -25.13
CA ALA A 439 -35.63 -10.76 -26.08
C ALA A 439 -36.96 -10.55 -25.35
N ASP A 440 -37.21 -9.32 -24.92
CA ASP A 440 -38.36 -8.91 -24.11
C ASP A 440 -39.46 -8.17 -24.91
N GLY A 441 -39.17 -7.84 -26.18
CA GLY A 441 -40.09 -7.16 -27.07
C GLY A 441 -41.20 -8.06 -27.66
N THR A 442 -42.12 -7.46 -28.41
CA THR A 442 -43.24 -8.19 -29.01
C THR A 442 -42.97 -8.54 -30.47
N VAL A 443 -43.13 -9.82 -30.80
CA VAL A 443 -43.00 -10.31 -32.18
C VAL A 443 -44.14 -9.78 -33.04
N SER A 444 -43.80 -9.19 -34.19
CA SER A 444 -44.77 -8.75 -35.19
C SER A 444 -45.29 -9.95 -36.00
N PRO A 445 -46.60 -10.09 -36.22
CA PRO A 445 -47.13 -11.17 -37.04
C PRO A 445 -46.80 -10.93 -38.51
N LEU A 446 -46.36 -11.98 -39.21
CA LEU A 446 -46.30 -12.03 -40.67
C LEU A 446 -47.56 -12.73 -41.17
N ILE A 447 -48.30 -12.10 -42.09
CA ILE A 447 -49.60 -12.61 -42.55
C ILE A 447 -49.59 -12.65 -44.07
N THR A 448 -49.76 -13.85 -44.62
CA THR A 448 -49.92 -14.13 -46.05
C THR A 448 -51.32 -14.70 -46.33
N ASP A 449 -51.74 -14.69 -47.61
CA ASP A 449 -53.04 -15.20 -48.07
C ASP A 449 -52.86 -16.37 -49.06
N ASP A 450 -53.52 -17.49 -48.75
CA ASP A 450 -53.55 -18.70 -49.58
C ASP A 450 -54.22 -18.52 -50.96
N THR A 451 -54.95 -17.42 -51.16
CA THR A 451 -55.67 -17.12 -52.41
C THR A 451 -54.73 -16.77 -53.56
N ASP A 452 -53.63 -16.08 -53.27
CA ASP A 452 -52.72 -15.49 -54.26
C ASP A 452 -51.28 -15.91 -54.01
N ILE A 453 -50.91 -17.10 -54.48
CA ILE A 453 -49.57 -17.67 -54.27
C ILE A 453 -48.68 -17.49 -55.51
N PRO A 454 -47.43 -17.00 -55.39
CA PRO A 454 -46.73 -16.68 -54.14
C PRO A 454 -47.19 -15.36 -53.51
N ASP A 455 -47.27 -15.34 -52.18
CA ASP A 455 -47.55 -14.14 -51.37
C ASP A 455 -46.37 -13.85 -50.44
N THR A 456 -46.18 -12.60 -50.03
CA THR A 456 -45.06 -12.19 -49.18
C THR A 456 -45.46 -11.14 -48.16
N ALA A 457 -45.01 -11.33 -46.92
CA ALA A 457 -45.16 -10.37 -45.83
C ALA A 457 -43.83 -10.14 -45.12
N SER A 458 -43.55 -8.89 -44.75
CA SER A 458 -42.33 -8.49 -44.06
C SER A 458 -42.63 -7.61 -42.84
N ALA A 459 -41.85 -7.78 -41.78
CA ALA A 459 -41.88 -6.93 -40.60
C ALA A 459 -40.50 -6.90 -39.93
N SER A 460 -40.18 -5.81 -39.23
CA SER A 460 -38.95 -5.73 -38.45
C SER A 460 -39.10 -6.49 -37.13
N PHE A 461 -38.13 -7.37 -36.86
CA PHE A 461 -37.98 -8.10 -35.61
C PHE A 461 -36.86 -7.52 -34.75
N ALA A 462 -36.13 -6.50 -35.22
CA ALA A 462 -35.13 -5.80 -34.41
C ALA A 462 -35.69 -5.30 -33.06
N PRO A 463 -36.92 -4.73 -32.98
CA PRO A 463 -37.49 -4.29 -31.70
C PRO A 463 -37.91 -5.42 -30.75
N VAL A 464 -37.76 -6.70 -31.13
CA VAL A 464 -37.95 -7.85 -30.23
C VAL A 464 -36.80 -7.93 -29.23
N PHE A 465 -35.63 -7.43 -29.62
CA PHE A 465 -34.41 -7.50 -28.84
C PHE A 465 -34.09 -6.13 -28.22
N SER A 466 -33.66 -6.14 -26.96
CA SER A 466 -32.96 -5.02 -26.32
C SER A 466 -31.48 -5.39 -26.26
N VAL A 467 -30.64 -4.55 -26.86
CA VAL A 467 -29.19 -4.72 -26.86
C VAL A 467 -28.59 -3.69 -25.92
N ASP A 468 -27.78 -4.17 -24.99
CA ASP A 468 -26.89 -3.36 -24.18
C ASP A 468 -25.50 -3.42 -24.80
N ALA A 469 -24.93 -2.25 -25.03
CA ALA A 469 -23.72 -2.10 -25.83
C ALA A 469 -22.44 -2.15 -25.00
N GLY A 470 -22.56 -2.07 -23.67
CA GLY A 470 -21.44 -1.74 -22.81
C GLY A 470 -21.01 -0.27 -22.94
N ALA A 471 -20.00 0.11 -22.17
CA ALA A 471 -19.39 1.42 -22.13
C ALA A 471 -18.46 1.65 -23.34
N ASP A 472 -17.82 0.59 -23.84
CA ASP A 472 -16.96 0.62 -25.03
C ASP A 472 -17.74 0.60 -26.36
N GLY A 473 -18.97 0.10 -26.32
CA GLY A 473 -19.92 0.09 -27.43
C GLY A 473 -19.84 -1.16 -28.31
N LEU A 474 -20.70 -1.20 -29.34
CA LEU A 474 -20.81 -2.37 -30.21
C LEU A 474 -20.12 -2.17 -31.55
N ASP A 475 -19.40 -3.22 -31.98
CA ASP A 475 -18.97 -3.38 -33.37
C ASP A 475 -20.16 -3.55 -34.34
N GLY A 476 -21.23 -4.21 -33.88
CA GLY A 476 -22.46 -4.36 -34.65
C GLY A 476 -23.43 -5.41 -34.09
N VAL A 477 -24.67 -5.37 -34.58
CA VAL A 477 -25.71 -6.36 -34.26
C VAL A 477 -26.02 -7.15 -35.52
N THR A 478 -26.01 -8.49 -35.42
CA THR A 478 -26.36 -9.37 -36.54
C THR A 478 -27.58 -10.23 -36.20
N TYR A 479 -28.49 -10.33 -37.15
CA TYR A 479 -29.70 -11.14 -37.02
C TYR A 479 -29.60 -12.42 -37.86
N ALA A 480 -29.89 -13.55 -37.24
CA ALA A 480 -29.91 -14.85 -37.91
C ALA A 480 -31.18 -15.63 -37.55
N LEU A 481 -31.59 -16.50 -38.46
CA LEU A 481 -32.65 -17.48 -38.22
C LEU A 481 -32.05 -18.85 -37.97
N ASP A 482 -32.69 -19.64 -37.11
CA ASP A 482 -32.36 -21.04 -36.92
C ASP A 482 -33.62 -21.86 -36.66
N VAL A 483 -33.50 -23.17 -36.83
CA VAL A 483 -34.54 -24.15 -36.54
C VAL A 483 -34.06 -25.11 -35.47
N LYS A 484 -34.96 -25.54 -34.58
CA LYS A 484 -34.62 -26.43 -33.46
C LYS A 484 -33.80 -27.66 -33.87
N SER A 485 -34.11 -28.24 -35.03
CA SER A 485 -33.33 -29.29 -35.67
C SER A 485 -33.77 -29.46 -37.12
N PRO A 486 -32.89 -29.84 -38.06
CA PRO A 486 -33.29 -30.11 -39.44
C PRO A 486 -34.35 -31.21 -39.54
N GLY A 487 -35.39 -30.98 -40.34
CA GLY A 487 -36.50 -31.92 -40.54
C GLY A 487 -37.53 -31.93 -39.41
N VAL A 488 -37.50 -30.95 -38.50
CA VAL A 488 -38.57 -30.78 -37.51
C VAL A 488 -39.89 -30.44 -38.21
N ASP A 489 -40.98 -31.07 -37.78
CA ASP A 489 -42.32 -30.79 -38.29
C ASP A 489 -42.74 -29.37 -37.90
N SER A 490 -43.18 -28.58 -38.87
CA SER A 490 -43.72 -27.24 -38.64
C SER A 490 -45.11 -27.26 -37.98
N GLY A 491 -45.81 -28.40 -38.07
CA GLY A 491 -47.22 -28.54 -37.69
C GLY A 491 -48.19 -28.08 -38.78
N LEU A 492 -47.69 -27.68 -39.96
CA LEU A 492 -48.47 -27.32 -41.14
C LEU A 492 -48.43 -28.46 -42.16
N ASP A 493 -49.54 -28.64 -42.87
CA ASP A 493 -49.66 -29.58 -43.98
C ASP A 493 -49.93 -28.82 -45.28
N ASP A 494 -49.40 -29.31 -46.40
CA ASP A 494 -49.70 -28.78 -47.73
C ASP A 494 -51.14 -29.15 -48.16
N THR A 495 -51.93 -28.16 -48.57
CA THR A 495 -53.35 -28.35 -48.91
C THR A 495 -53.58 -29.29 -50.09
N LEU A 496 -52.66 -29.33 -51.06
CA LEU A 496 -52.85 -30.09 -52.30
C LEU A 496 -52.47 -31.56 -52.14
N SER A 497 -51.32 -31.83 -51.52
CA SER A 497 -50.77 -33.18 -51.34
C SER A 497 -51.21 -33.86 -50.05
N GLY A 498 -51.50 -33.07 -49.00
CA GLY A 498 -51.68 -33.57 -47.64
C GLY A 498 -50.37 -33.98 -46.96
N ASP A 499 -49.21 -33.59 -47.52
CA ASP A 499 -47.90 -33.87 -46.93
C ASP A 499 -47.57 -32.89 -45.80
N ASN A 500 -46.98 -33.38 -44.72
CA ASN A 500 -46.42 -32.54 -43.66
C ASN A 500 -45.32 -31.63 -44.22
N ILE A 501 -45.25 -30.40 -43.71
CA ILE A 501 -44.22 -29.43 -44.03
C ILE A 501 -43.15 -29.46 -42.92
N LEU A 502 -41.92 -29.84 -43.28
CA LEU A 502 -40.78 -29.90 -42.38
C LEU A 502 -39.89 -28.67 -42.55
N LEU A 503 -39.16 -28.28 -41.50
CA LEU A 503 -38.27 -27.11 -41.51
C LEU A 503 -36.80 -27.49 -41.72
N ARG A 504 -36.05 -26.69 -42.46
CA ARG A 504 -34.58 -26.73 -42.50
C ARG A 504 -34.00 -25.35 -42.75
N LEU A 505 -32.74 -25.14 -42.35
CA LEU A 505 -31.95 -24.00 -42.78
C LEU A 505 -31.29 -24.32 -44.13
N ASN A 506 -31.38 -23.41 -45.11
CA ASN A 506 -30.71 -23.57 -46.39
C ASN A 506 -29.27 -22.98 -46.35
N ALA A 507 -28.53 -23.11 -47.46
CA ALA A 507 -27.14 -22.65 -47.53
C ALA A 507 -26.98 -21.12 -47.45
N SER A 508 -28.06 -20.36 -47.61
CA SER A 508 -28.11 -18.90 -47.50
C SER A 508 -28.54 -18.42 -46.11
N GLY A 509 -28.81 -19.32 -45.16
CA GLY A 509 -29.29 -18.97 -43.82
C GLY A 509 -30.80 -18.70 -43.72
N GLU A 510 -31.58 -19.09 -44.73
CA GLU A 510 -33.04 -18.94 -44.74
C GLU A 510 -33.72 -20.21 -44.26
N VAL A 511 -34.88 -20.07 -43.61
CA VAL A 511 -35.69 -21.21 -43.14
C VAL A 511 -36.65 -21.64 -44.25
N GLU A 512 -36.46 -22.85 -44.75
CA GLU A 512 -37.35 -23.50 -45.72
C GLU A 512 -38.35 -24.41 -45.02
N GLY A 513 -39.64 -24.18 -45.26
CA GLY A 513 -40.69 -25.19 -45.06
C GLY A 513 -40.83 -26.04 -46.31
N TYR A 514 -40.42 -27.31 -46.28
CA TYR A 514 -40.44 -28.23 -47.42
C TYR A 514 -41.33 -29.45 -47.20
N LEU A 515 -41.92 -30.00 -48.27
CA LEU A 515 -42.81 -31.16 -48.18
C LEU A 515 -42.04 -32.44 -47.82
N ALA A 516 -42.52 -33.19 -46.83
CA ALA A 516 -41.87 -34.40 -46.32
C ALA A 516 -41.64 -35.48 -47.40
N ASN A 517 -42.62 -35.68 -48.29
CA ASN A 517 -42.55 -36.70 -49.36
C ASN A 517 -42.07 -36.13 -50.71
N ALA A 518 -41.84 -34.82 -50.79
CA ALA A 518 -41.35 -34.11 -51.97
C ALA A 518 -40.31 -33.04 -51.59
N THR A 519 -39.15 -33.46 -51.09
CA THR A 519 -38.16 -32.60 -50.39
C THR A 519 -37.51 -31.48 -51.22
N GLY A 520 -37.79 -31.43 -52.53
CA GLY A 520 -37.39 -30.33 -53.42
C GLY A 520 -38.47 -29.26 -53.59
N THR A 521 -39.66 -29.46 -53.02
CA THR A 521 -40.76 -28.50 -53.04
C THR A 521 -40.78 -27.70 -51.74
N VAL A 522 -40.63 -26.38 -51.83
CA VAL A 522 -40.65 -25.45 -50.70
C VAL A 522 -42.03 -24.80 -50.64
N ALA A 523 -42.77 -25.06 -49.57
CA ALA A 523 -44.10 -24.51 -49.30
C ALA A 523 -44.03 -23.06 -48.80
N PHE A 524 -43.00 -22.70 -48.03
CA PHE A 524 -42.71 -21.32 -47.66
C PHE A 524 -41.22 -21.13 -47.34
N LEU A 525 -40.75 -19.89 -47.42
CA LEU A 525 -39.40 -19.46 -47.10
C LEU A 525 -39.46 -18.30 -46.10
N ILE A 526 -38.60 -18.32 -45.09
CA ILE A 526 -38.41 -17.21 -44.16
C ILE A 526 -36.96 -16.75 -44.24
N SER A 527 -36.76 -15.49 -44.58
CA SER A 527 -35.43 -14.85 -44.62
C SER A 527 -35.37 -13.72 -43.59
N VAL A 528 -34.16 -13.37 -43.14
CA VAL A 528 -33.91 -12.18 -42.34
C VAL A 528 -32.82 -11.35 -43.00
N ASP A 529 -33.00 -10.04 -43.04
CA ASP A 529 -31.91 -9.12 -43.35
C ASP A 529 -31.01 -8.99 -42.12
N GLU A 530 -29.77 -9.46 -42.25
CA GLU A 530 -28.83 -9.62 -41.12
C GLU A 530 -28.46 -8.29 -40.42
N ASN A 531 -28.65 -7.14 -41.08
CA ASN A 531 -28.27 -5.82 -40.55
C ASN A 531 -29.46 -5.04 -39.99
N THR A 532 -30.67 -5.31 -40.47
CA THR A 532 -31.89 -4.56 -40.09
C THR A 532 -32.88 -5.38 -39.27
N GLY A 533 -32.71 -6.71 -39.22
CA GLY A 533 -33.65 -7.62 -38.58
C GLY A 533 -35.01 -7.66 -39.25
N GLU A 534 -35.13 -7.23 -40.52
CA GLU A 534 -36.37 -7.37 -41.29
C GLU A 534 -36.56 -8.84 -41.68
N VAL A 535 -37.61 -9.46 -41.13
CA VAL A 535 -37.97 -10.85 -41.44
C VAL A 535 -39.04 -10.85 -42.52
N THR A 536 -38.82 -11.64 -43.56
CA THR A 536 -39.73 -11.80 -44.70
C THR A 536 -40.20 -13.24 -44.79
N LEU A 537 -41.52 -13.45 -44.80
CA LEU A 537 -42.16 -14.72 -45.09
C LEU A 537 -42.67 -14.70 -46.52
N THR A 538 -42.21 -15.62 -47.36
CA THR A 538 -42.76 -15.88 -48.69
C THR A 538 -43.46 -17.22 -48.71
N GLN A 539 -44.77 -17.22 -48.94
CA GLN A 539 -45.57 -18.42 -49.07
C GLN A 539 -45.66 -18.85 -50.54
N ASN A 540 -45.34 -20.11 -50.83
CA ASN A 540 -45.27 -20.70 -52.17
C ASN A 540 -46.29 -21.85 -52.36
N SER A 541 -46.98 -22.30 -51.31
CA SER A 541 -48.04 -23.31 -51.37
C SER A 541 -49.11 -23.04 -50.31
N SER A 542 -50.35 -23.43 -50.62
CA SER A 542 -51.46 -23.28 -49.67
C SER A 542 -51.31 -24.29 -48.55
N VAL A 543 -51.63 -23.89 -47.33
CA VAL A 543 -51.48 -24.71 -46.12
C VAL A 543 -52.83 -25.01 -45.49
N VAL A 544 -52.92 -26.13 -44.77
CA VAL A 544 -54.14 -26.52 -44.08
C VAL A 544 -54.33 -25.69 -42.81
N HIS A 545 -55.44 -24.94 -42.74
CA HIS A 545 -55.88 -24.21 -41.55
C HIS A 545 -56.90 -25.08 -40.79
N ASN A 546 -56.50 -25.74 -39.70
CA ASN A 546 -57.35 -26.61 -38.88
C ASN A 546 -57.73 -26.02 -37.53
#